data_AF-A0AAV3S7E9-F1
#
_entry.id   AF-A0AAV3S7E9-F1
#
_cell.length_a   1.000
_cell.length_b   1.000
_cell.length_c   1.000
_cell.angle_alpha   90.00
_cell.angle_beta   90.00
_cell.angle_gamma   90.00
#
_symmetry.space_group_name_H-M   'P 1'
#
loop_
_entity.id
_entity.type
_entity.pdbx_description
1 polymer ?
#
loop_
_entity_poly.entity_id
_entity_poly.type
_entity_poly.pdbx_seq_one_letter_code
_entity_poly.pdbx_strand_id
1 'polypeptide(L)' 'MFEKEVLLDIAVNIIPLAIIVVFAAVFFVANPWANDTTFSRVLQYALLVLPFVGLAILTYVAARRIEVEEDVEVGP' A
#
# COMPACT_ATOMS: atom_id res chain seq x y z
N MET A 1 -16.65 1.58 20.83
CA MET A 1 -17.05 2.05 19.48
C MET A 1 -15.90 1.84 18.47
N PHE A 2 -15.14 0.75 18.61
CA PHE A 2 -13.73 0.69 18.18
C PHE A 2 -13.47 0.00 16.83
N GLU A 3 -14.47 -0.69 16.26
CA GLU A 3 -14.23 -1.50 15.05
C GLU A 3 -14.21 -0.67 13.77
N LYS A 4 -15.09 0.34 13.65
CA LYS A 4 -15.34 0.99 12.35
C LYS A 4 -14.22 1.97 11.94
N GLU A 5 -13.61 2.65 12.89
CA GLU A 5 -12.51 3.60 12.64
C GLU A 5 -11.22 2.85 12.32
N VAL A 6 -10.86 1.83 13.11
CA VAL A 6 -9.72 0.94 12.84
C VAL A 6 -9.85 0.25 11.47
N LEU A 7 -11.04 -0.28 11.15
CA LEU A 7 -11.30 -0.88 9.84
C LEU A 7 -11.19 0.16 8.70
N LEU A 8 -11.63 1.41 8.94
CA LEU A 8 -11.49 2.48 7.96
C LEU A 8 -10.02 2.82 7.71
N ASP A 9 -9.20 2.93 8.76
CA ASP A 9 -7.78 3.27 8.65
C ASP A 9 -6.97 2.18 7.93
N ILE A 10 -7.26 0.91 8.23
CA ILE A 10 -6.66 -0.22 7.54
C ILE A 10 -7.12 -0.24 6.07
N ALA A 11 -8.41 -0.03 5.79
CA ALA A 11 -8.94 -0.04 4.42
C ALA A 11 -8.36 1.09 3.56
N VAL A 12 -8.23 2.31 4.11
CA VAL A 12 -7.66 3.48 3.41
C VAL A 12 -6.22 3.21 2.94
N ASN A 13 -5.46 2.34 3.62
CA ASN A 13 -4.10 1.99 3.24
C ASN A 13 -3.99 0.67 2.42
N ILE A 14 -4.75 -0.37 2.79
CA ILE A 14 -4.72 -1.69 2.12
C ILE A 14 -5.30 -1.63 0.71
N ILE A 15 -6.38 -0.87 0.49
CA ILE A 15 -7.02 -0.78 -0.82
C ILE A 15 -6.05 -0.20 -1.87
N PRO A 16 -5.38 0.95 -1.63
CA PRO A 16 -4.35 1.44 -2.53
C PRO A 16 -3.22 0.43 -2.80
N LEU A 17 -2.72 -0.28 -1.78
CA LEU A 17 -1.68 -1.30 -1.94
C LEU A 17 -2.14 -2.43 -2.86
N ALA A 18 -3.37 -2.94 -2.66
CA ALA A 18 -3.95 -3.98 -3.49
C ALA A 18 -4.10 -3.52 -4.96
N ILE A 19 -4.58 -2.30 -5.19
CA ILE A 19 -4.70 -1.72 -6.53
C ILE A 19 -3.33 -1.68 -7.21
N ILE A 20 -2.29 -1.16 -6.55
CA ILE A 20 -0.95 -1.07 -7.14
C ILE A 20 -0.42 -2.46 -7.52
N VAL A 21 -0.59 -3.47 -6.65
CA VAL A 21 -0.15 -4.84 -6.93
C VAL A 21 -0.88 -5.42 -8.14
N VAL A 22 -2.20 -5.25 -8.22
CA VAL A 22 -3.01 -5.74 -9.35
C VAL A 22 -2.55 -5.11 -10.65
N PHE A 23 -2.44 -3.78 -10.70
CA PHE A 23 -2.02 -3.09 -11.93
C PHE A 23 -0.57 -3.38 -12.31
N ALA A 24 0.33 -3.50 -11.33
CA ALA A 24 1.72 -3.91 -11.58
C ALA A 24 1.78 -5.30 -12.21
N ALA A 25 1.01 -6.26 -11.69
CA ALA A 25 0.94 -7.60 -12.26
C ALA A 25 0.33 -7.61 -13.67
N VAL A 26 -0.75 -6.87 -13.89
CA VAL A 26 -1.40 -6.75 -15.21
C VAL A 26 -0.43 -6.12 -16.23
N PHE A 27 0.27 -5.04 -15.87
CA PHE A 27 1.23 -4.40 -16.77
C PHE A 27 2.47 -5.24 -17.03
N PHE A 28 2.87 -6.06 -16.06
CA PHE A 28 3.95 -7.03 -16.25
C PHE A 28 3.59 -8.11 -17.29
N VAL A 29 2.36 -8.63 -17.26
CA VAL A 29 1.90 -9.70 -18.16
C VAL A 29 1.48 -9.17 -19.53
N ALA A 30 0.64 -8.14 -19.57
CA ALA A 30 0.04 -7.64 -20.80
C ALA A 30 0.94 -6.67 -21.58
N ASN A 31 1.90 -6.01 -20.89
CA ASN A 31 2.83 -5.01 -21.43
C ASN A 31 2.23 -4.14 -22.57
N PRO A 32 1.23 -3.27 -22.27
CA PRO A 32 0.51 -2.52 -23.29
C PRO A 32 1.38 -1.50 -24.06
N TRP A 33 2.58 -1.23 -23.58
CA TRP A 33 3.49 -0.18 -24.04
C TRP A 33 4.81 -0.80 -24.52
N ALA A 34 4.75 -1.97 -25.16
CA ALA A 34 5.93 -2.77 -25.50
C ALA A 34 6.99 -2.03 -26.37
N ASN A 35 6.57 -0.99 -27.10
CA ASN A 35 7.40 -0.22 -28.02
C ASN A 35 8.02 1.05 -27.40
N ASP A 36 7.80 1.30 -26.11
CA ASP A 36 8.33 2.48 -25.41
C ASP A 36 9.82 2.37 -25.08
N THR A 37 10.42 3.51 -24.77
CA THR A 37 11.82 3.56 -24.32
C THR A 37 12.02 2.88 -22.96
N THR A 38 13.21 2.34 -22.73
CA THR A 38 13.60 1.77 -21.42
C THR A 38 13.38 2.77 -20.28
N PHE A 39 13.58 4.06 -20.53
CA PHE A 39 13.35 5.12 -19.55
C PHE A 39 11.87 5.22 -19.13
N SER A 40 10.95 5.23 -20.10
CA SER A 40 9.49 5.28 -19.84
C SER A 40 9.06 4.11 -18.95
N ARG A 41 9.57 2.90 -19.23
CA ARG A 41 9.26 1.70 -18.44
C ARG A 41 9.78 1.80 -17.01
N VAL A 42 11.03 2.24 -16.83
CA VAL A 42 11.61 2.43 -15.48
C VAL A 42 10.81 3.47 -14.70
N LEU A 43 10.44 4.58 -15.34
CA LEU A 43 9.65 5.63 -14.70
C LEU A 43 8.27 5.13 -14.28
N GLN A 44 7.58 4.36 -15.14
CA GLN A 44 6.29 3.75 -14.82
C GLN A 44 6.37 2.89 -13.56
N TYR A 45 7.32 1.95 -13.51
CA TYR A 45 7.46 1.07 -12.34
C TYR A 45 7.95 1.84 -11.11
N ALA A 46 8.81 2.84 -11.26
CA ALA A 46 9.23 3.70 -10.15
C ALA A 46 8.03 4.44 -9.54
N LEU A 47 7.13 4.96 -10.38
CA LEU A 47 5.89 5.63 -9.94
C LEU A 47 4.89 4.68 -9.28
N LEU A 48 5.01 3.36 -9.44
CA LEU A 48 4.21 2.36 -8.72
C LEU A 48 4.89 1.90 -7.42
N VAL A 49 6.19 1.60 -7.51
CA VAL A 49 6.98 1.06 -6.38
C VAL A 49 7.14 2.10 -5.28
N LEU A 50 7.37 3.36 -5.62
CA LEU A 50 7.61 4.43 -4.65
C LEU A 50 6.38 4.67 -3.75
N PRO A 51 5.14 4.88 -4.27
CA PRO A 51 3.96 4.95 -3.41
C PRO A 51 3.64 3.61 -2.75
N PHE A 52 3.90 2.47 -3.38
CA PHE A 52 3.70 1.16 -2.74
C PHE A 52 4.53 1.02 -1.46
N VAL A 53 5.83 1.31 -1.54
CA VAL A 53 6.74 1.26 -0.39
C VAL A 53 6.34 2.30 0.66
N GLY A 54 6.02 3.53 0.23
CA GLY A 54 5.56 4.58 1.14
C GLY A 54 4.30 4.17 1.91
N LEU A 55 3.30 3.64 1.22
CA LEU A 55 2.06 3.16 1.83
C LEU A 55 2.29 1.94 2.71
N ALA A 56 3.15 1.00 2.33
CA ALA A 56 3.47 -0.16 3.15
C ALA A 56 4.12 0.26 4.48
N ILE A 57 5.02 1.24 4.45
CA ILE A 57 5.63 1.81 5.65
C ILE A 57 4.57 2.50 6.51
N LEU A 58 3.72 3.35 5.91
CA LEU A 58 2.66 4.04 6.64
C LEU A 58 1.67 3.05 7.28
N THR A 59 1.30 2.00 6.56
CA THR A 59 0.43 0.92 7.06
C THR A 59 1.05 0.24 8.27
N TYR A 60 2.33 -0.12 8.17
CA TYR A 60 3.05 -0.77 9.28
C TYR A 60 3.16 0.14 10.51
N VAL A 61 3.47 1.42 10.31
CA VAL A 61 3.53 2.40 11.39
C VAL A 61 2.15 2.58 12.02
N ALA A 62 1.09 2.66 11.23
CA ALA A 62 -0.29 2.78 11.73
C ALA A 62 -0.70 1.54 12.55
N ALA A 63 -0.48 0.33 12.02
CA ALA A 63 -0.80 -0.92 12.71
C ALA A 63 -0.09 -1.01 14.08
N ARG A 64 1.21 -0.70 14.11
CA ARG A 64 1.99 -0.70 15.35
C ARG A 64 1.52 0.36 16.35
N ARG A 65 0.98 1.49 15.90
CA ARG A 65 0.41 2.52 16.80
C ARG A 65 -0.88 2.03 17.44
N ILE A 66 -1.73 1.34 16.67
CA ILE A 66 -2.99 0.75 17.16
C ILE A 66 -2.70 -0.33 18.21
N GLU A 67 -1.77 -1.25 17.93
CA GLU A 67 -1.35 -2.30 18.89
C GLU A 67 -0.87 -1.71 20.23
N VAL A 68 -0.07 -0.63 20.17
CA VAL A 68 0.44 0.04 21.39
C VAL A 68 -0.67 0.73 22.17
N GLU A 69 -1.67 1.31 21.49
CA GLU A 69 -2.82 1.94 22.14
C GLU A 69 -3.70 0.90 22.85
N GLU A 70 -3.98 -0.23 22.19
CA GLU A 70 -4.71 -1.35 22.79
C GLU A 70 -3.98 -1.95 24.01
N ASP A 71 -2.66 -2.16 23.93
CA ASP A 71 -1.85 -2.66 25.06
C ASP A 71 -1.88 -1.73 26.29
N VAL A 72 -1.89 -0.41 26.07
CA VAL A 72 -2.00 0.59 27.15
C VAL A 72 -3.40 0.58 27.77
N GLU A 73 -4.44 0.31 26.97
CA GLU A 73 -5.82 0.23 27.45
C GLU A 73 -6.10 -1.09 28.20
N VAL A 74 -5.35 -2.17 27.91
CA VAL A 74 -5.55 -3.53 28.46
C VAL A 74 -4.54 -3.92 29.57
N GLY A 75 -3.49 -3.13 29.83
CA GLY A 75 -2.54 -3.31 30.95
C GLY A 75 -3.10 -2.97 32.36
N PRO A 76 -2.52 -3.50 33.46
CA PRO A 76 -3.17 -3.75 34.77
C PRO A 76 -3.79 -2.55 35.50
#